data_AF-A0A849EI27-F1
#
_entry.id   AF-A0A849EI27-F1
#
_cell.length_a   1.000
_cell.length_b   1.000
_cell.length_c   1.000
_cell.angle_alpha   90.00
_cell.angle_beta   90.00
_cell.angle_gamma   90.00
#
_symmetry.space_group_name_H-M   'P 1'
#
loop_
_entity.id
_entity.type
_entity.pdbx_description
1 polymer ?
#
loop_
_entity_poly.entity_id
_entity_poly.type
_entity_poly.pdbx_seq_one_letter_code
_entity_poly.pdbx_strand_id
1 'polypeptide(L)'
;DEVAGIDLGNYKDSLAERFANPNIKDSVSRICSESAAKLPKFLIPTIHENLDAGGSMQYATLVIAAWCYYSDKGIDKDGRPIEIIDAMSKELHEAAVQTKTDPLAFIKQESLFGELAKNERFTKLYTATLLKIYKDPNIKKHMQQLL
;
A
#
# COMPACT_ATOMS: atom_id res chain seq x y z
N ASP A 1 -7.80 -6.82 -20.76
CA ASP A 1 -8.98 -7.23 -21.52
C ASP A 1 -10.18 -6.36 -21.20
N GLU A 2 -11.05 -6.12 -22.19
CA GLU A 2 -12.32 -5.41 -21.96
C GLU A 2 -13.30 -6.31 -21.20
N VAL A 3 -14.05 -5.73 -20.27
CA VAL A 3 -15.13 -6.43 -19.57
C VAL A 3 -16.44 -6.13 -20.29
N ALA A 4 -17.00 -7.14 -20.97
CA ALA A 4 -18.19 -6.97 -21.80
C ALA A 4 -19.35 -6.31 -21.01
N GLY A 5 -19.87 -5.21 -21.55
CA GLY A 5 -20.98 -4.46 -20.95
C GLY A 5 -20.57 -3.47 -19.85
N ILE A 6 -19.27 -3.29 -19.57
CA ILE A 6 -18.79 -2.33 -18.57
C ILE A 6 -17.89 -1.29 -19.24
N ASP A 7 -18.30 -0.02 -19.15
CA ASP A 7 -17.42 1.11 -19.42
C ASP A 7 -16.55 1.38 -18.18
N LEU A 8 -15.23 1.22 -18.33
CA LEU A 8 -14.30 1.37 -17.21
C LEU A 8 -14.14 2.83 -16.75
N GLY A 9 -14.37 3.81 -17.62
CA GLY A 9 -14.33 5.23 -17.26
C GLY A 9 -15.49 5.56 -16.32
N ASN A 10 -16.71 5.26 -16.76
CA ASN A 10 -17.93 5.42 -15.99
C ASN A 10 -17.89 4.61 -14.68
N TYR A 11 -17.31 3.40 -14.72
CA TYR A 11 -17.16 2.60 -13.51
C TYR A 11 -16.24 3.28 -12.49
N LYS A 12 -15.10 3.84 -12.92
CA LYS A 12 -14.19 4.59 -12.04
C LYS A 12 -14.86 5.83 -11.44
N ASP A 13 -15.61 6.58 -12.23
CA ASP A 13 -16.35 7.74 -11.75
C ASP A 13 -17.40 7.33 -10.70
N SER A 14 -18.13 6.24 -10.96
CA SER A 14 -19.10 5.70 -9.99
C SER A 14 -18.45 5.26 -8.68
N LEU A 15 -17.20 4.76 -8.70
CA LEU A 15 -16.46 4.41 -7.48
C LEU A 15 -16.14 5.65 -6.66
N ALA A 16 -15.71 6.74 -7.31
CA ALA A 16 -15.42 8.00 -6.65
C ALA A 16 -16.68 8.58 -5.97
N GLU A 17 -17.82 8.58 -6.67
CA GLU A 17 -19.11 9.01 -6.11
C GLU A 17 -19.52 8.18 -4.89
N ARG A 18 -19.36 6.84 -4.97
CA ARG A 18 -19.72 5.94 -3.86
C ARG A 18 -18.82 6.12 -2.64
N PHE A 19 -17.52 6.33 -2.83
CA PHE A 19 -16.60 6.62 -1.72
C PHE A 19 -16.82 8.01 -1.11
N ALA A 20 -17.35 8.96 -1.88
CA ALA A 20 -17.69 10.29 -1.38
C ALA A 20 -19.01 10.36 -0.59
N ASN A 21 -19.79 9.27 -0.53
CA ASN A 21 -21.11 9.29 0.11
C ASN A 21 -21.01 9.47 1.64
N PRO A 22 -21.44 10.64 2.19
CA PRO A 22 -21.30 10.95 3.62
C PRO A 22 -22.23 10.10 4.52
N ASN A 23 -23.24 9.44 3.94
CA ASN A 23 -24.23 8.68 4.70
C ASN A 23 -23.74 7.28 5.09
N ILE A 24 -22.76 6.71 4.38
CA ILE A 24 -22.23 5.37 4.67
C ILE A 24 -21.40 5.39 5.97
N LYS A 25 -20.76 6.53 6.29
CA LYS A 25 -19.88 6.72 7.46
C LYS A 25 -18.84 5.61 7.57
N ASP A 26 -18.30 5.23 6.41
CA ASP A 26 -17.31 4.17 6.33
C ASP A 26 -15.98 4.60 6.95
N SER A 27 -15.50 3.88 7.97
CA SER A 27 -14.29 4.27 8.67
C SER A 27 -13.04 3.76 7.95
N VAL A 28 -12.01 4.61 7.90
CA VAL A 28 -10.69 4.22 7.39
C VAL A 28 -10.12 3.04 8.18
N SER A 29 -10.38 2.96 9.50
CA SER A 29 -9.95 1.82 10.32
C SER A 29 -10.55 0.48 9.86
N ARG A 30 -11.84 0.47 9.48
CA ARG A 30 -12.53 -0.72 8.95
C ARG A 30 -12.00 -1.10 7.56
N ILE A 31 -11.62 -0.12 6.75
CA ILE A 31 -11.01 -0.36 5.44
C ILE A 31 -9.61 -0.98 5.62
N CYS A 32 -8.80 -0.44 6.53
CA CYS A 32 -7.44 -0.89 6.80
C CYS A 32 -7.34 -2.23 7.55
N SER A 33 -8.41 -2.68 8.23
CA SER A 33 -8.35 -3.97 8.95
C SER A 33 -8.06 -5.13 7.99
N GLU A 34 -7.35 -6.16 8.45
CA GLU A 34 -7.02 -7.35 7.65
C GLU A 34 -6.34 -7.00 6.30
N SER A 35 -5.47 -5.98 6.30
CA SER A 35 -4.72 -5.56 5.10
C SER A 35 -3.85 -6.69 4.55
N ALA A 36 -3.29 -7.56 5.41
CA ALA A 36 -2.53 -8.74 4.99
C ALA A 36 -3.36 -9.73 4.15
N ALA A 37 -4.66 -9.83 4.41
CA ALA A 37 -5.56 -10.68 3.63
C ALA A 37 -6.05 -10.02 2.33
N LYS A 38 -5.99 -8.68 2.26
CA LYS A 38 -6.54 -7.84 1.19
C LYS A 38 -5.51 -7.49 0.12
N LEU A 39 -4.38 -6.88 0.51
CA LEU A 39 -3.41 -6.32 -0.44
C LEU A 39 -2.77 -7.36 -1.38
N PRO A 40 -2.44 -8.59 -0.94
CA PRO A 40 -1.97 -9.64 -1.84
C PRO A 40 -2.96 -9.98 -2.95
N LYS A 41 -4.26 -9.80 -2.72
CA LYS A 41 -5.32 -10.06 -3.71
C LYS A 41 -5.67 -8.83 -4.54
N PHE A 42 -5.66 -7.65 -3.94
CA PHE A 42 -6.20 -6.44 -4.56
C PHE A 42 -5.15 -5.58 -5.28
N LEU A 43 -3.88 -5.67 -4.88
CA LEU A 43 -2.85 -4.74 -5.35
C LEU A 43 -1.62 -5.43 -5.92
N ILE A 44 -1.16 -6.54 -5.32
CA ILE A 44 0.05 -7.22 -5.78
C ILE A 44 -0.04 -7.71 -7.23
N PRO A 45 -1.16 -8.28 -7.72
CA PRO A 45 -1.30 -8.65 -9.13
C PRO A 45 -1.12 -7.45 -10.08
N THR A 46 -1.67 -6.29 -9.72
CA THR A 46 -1.51 -5.05 -10.49
C THR A 46 -0.04 -4.59 -10.57
N ILE A 47 0.76 -4.84 -9.53
CA ILE A 47 2.20 -4.53 -9.56
C ILE A 47 2.91 -5.47 -10.55
N HIS A 48 2.60 -6.77 -10.52
CA HIS A 48 3.18 -7.74 -11.45
C HIS A 48 2.82 -7.43 -12.91
N GLU A 49 1.54 -7.16 -13.20
CA GLU A 49 1.11 -6.79 -14.55
C GLU A 49 1.84 -5.53 -15.07
N ASN A 50 2.05 -4.52 -14.22
CA ASN A 50 2.82 -3.33 -14.58
C ASN A 50 4.33 -3.58 -14.71
N LEU A 51 4.89 -4.55 -13.97
CA LEU A 51 6.28 -4.98 -14.18
C LEU A 51 6.43 -5.61 -15.56
N ASP A 52 5.55 -6.56 -15.89
CA ASP A 52 5.60 -7.33 -17.13
C ASP A 52 5.34 -6.44 -18.35
N ALA A 53 4.41 -5.49 -18.24
CA ALA A 53 4.10 -4.53 -19.30
C ALA A 53 5.05 -3.31 -19.36
N GLY A 54 6.04 -3.22 -18.45
CA GLY A 54 6.89 -2.02 -18.34
C GLY A 54 6.16 -0.76 -17.83
N GLY A 55 4.91 -0.90 -17.37
CA GLY A 55 4.06 0.17 -16.84
C GLY A 55 4.56 0.78 -15.51
N SER A 56 3.83 1.78 -15.03
CA SER A 56 4.17 2.48 -13.78
C SER A 56 3.64 1.72 -12.55
N MET A 57 4.43 1.71 -11.48
CA MET A 57 4.05 1.12 -10.18
C MET A 57 4.06 2.16 -9.05
N GLN A 58 4.18 3.44 -9.36
CA GLN A 58 4.45 4.49 -8.35
C GLN A 58 3.36 4.54 -7.27
N TYR A 59 2.09 4.54 -7.67
CA TYR A 59 0.97 4.58 -6.73
C TYR A 59 0.88 3.31 -5.87
N ALA A 60 1.00 2.14 -6.49
CA ALA A 60 0.95 0.87 -5.76
C ALA A 60 2.14 0.75 -4.78
N THR A 61 3.33 1.19 -5.20
CA THR A 61 4.52 1.18 -4.34
C THR A 61 4.38 2.13 -3.16
N LEU A 62 3.75 3.30 -3.35
CA LEU A 62 3.44 4.23 -2.26
C LEU A 62 2.50 3.57 -1.23
N VAL A 63 1.49 2.82 -1.66
CA VAL A 63 0.59 2.09 -0.77
C VAL A 63 1.36 1.05 0.07
N ILE A 64 2.24 0.25 -0.55
CA ILE A 64 3.04 -0.74 0.18
C ILE A 64 4.02 -0.08 1.16
N ALA A 65 4.70 0.99 0.77
CA ALA A 65 5.61 1.72 1.65
C ALA A 65 4.87 2.42 2.81
N ALA A 66 3.69 2.96 2.57
CA ALA A 66 2.83 3.52 3.61
C ALA A 66 2.31 2.44 4.56
N TRP A 67 1.99 1.23 4.05
CA TRP A 67 1.61 0.09 4.88
C TRP A 67 2.76 -0.36 5.79
N CYS A 68 3.99 -0.42 5.28
CA CYS A 68 5.18 -0.66 6.10
C CYS A 68 5.33 0.38 7.22
N TYR A 69 5.24 1.67 6.89
CA TYR A 69 5.34 2.75 7.89
C TYR A 69 4.21 2.68 8.93
N TYR A 70 2.99 2.38 8.49
CA TYR A 70 1.83 2.16 9.35
C TYR A 70 2.06 1.01 10.33
N SER A 71 2.55 -0.14 9.84
CA SER A 71 2.85 -1.32 10.65
C SER A 71 4.01 -1.12 11.64
N ASP A 72 5.01 -0.30 11.29
CA ASP A 72 6.09 0.07 12.22
C ASP A 72 5.60 1.05 13.29
N LYS A 73 4.98 2.16 12.86
CA LYS A 73 4.70 3.29 13.77
C LYS A 73 3.45 3.12 14.60
N GLY A 74 2.38 2.56 14.05
CA GLY A 74 1.11 2.41 14.75
C GLY A 74 0.57 3.72 15.35
N ILE A 75 0.89 4.87 14.75
CA ILE A 75 0.46 6.19 15.20
C ILE A 75 0.00 7.04 14.02
N ASP A 76 -0.95 7.94 14.29
CA ASP A 76 -1.41 8.94 13.33
C ASP A 76 -0.44 10.13 13.22
N LYS A 77 -0.80 11.09 12.34
CA LYS A 77 0.00 12.30 12.11
C LYS A 77 0.14 13.22 13.34
N ASP A 78 -0.73 13.06 14.34
CA ASP A 78 -0.74 13.84 15.58
C ASP A 78 -0.11 13.04 16.74
N GLY A 79 0.47 11.86 16.46
CA GLY A 79 1.11 11.00 17.44
C GLY A 79 0.14 10.14 18.25
N ARG A 80 -1.14 10.07 17.88
CA ARG A 80 -2.12 9.24 18.59
C ARG A 80 -1.99 7.79 18.14
N PRO A 81 -2.11 6.81 19.05
CA PRO A 81 -2.10 5.40 18.69
C PRO A 81 -3.18 5.06 17.66
N ILE A 82 -2.82 4.22 16.69
CA ILE A 82 -3.75 3.56 15.78
C ILE A 82 -3.82 2.10 16.17
N GLU A 83 -5.04 1.61 16.40
CA GLU A 83 -5.27 0.18 16.55
C GLU A 83 -5.13 -0.51 15.19
N ILE A 84 -4.19 -1.45 15.10
CA ILE A 84 -3.95 -2.25 13.90
C ILE A 84 -4.66 -3.59 14.08
N ILE A 85 -5.81 -3.74 13.41
CA ILE A 85 -6.61 -4.96 13.43
C ILE A 85 -6.20 -5.80 12.22
N ASP A 86 -5.28 -6.74 12.41
CA ASP A 86 -4.80 -7.65 11.36
C ASP A 86 -4.29 -8.96 11.98
N ALA A 87 -4.68 -10.09 11.39
CA ALA A 87 -4.23 -11.41 11.84
C ALA A 87 -2.70 -11.57 11.82
N MET A 88 -1.99 -10.86 10.96
CA MET A 88 -0.52 -10.85 10.84
C MET A 88 0.11 -9.60 11.46
N SER A 89 -0.61 -8.84 12.29
CA SER A 89 -0.14 -7.56 12.85
C SER A 89 1.23 -7.64 13.51
N LYS A 90 1.52 -8.74 14.22
CA LYS A 90 2.81 -8.96 14.89
C LYS A 90 3.94 -9.16 13.86
N GLU A 91 3.76 -10.06 12.91
CA GLU A 91 4.75 -10.38 11.88
C GLU A 91 5.02 -9.15 10.99
N LEU A 92 3.97 -8.41 10.63
CA LEU A 92 4.08 -7.17 9.89
C LEU A 92 4.88 -6.11 10.66
N HIS A 93 4.60 -5.96 11.96
CA HIS A 93 5.35 -5.02 12.81
C HIS A 93 6.82 -5.40 12.90
N GLU A 94 7.12 -6.67 13.17
CA GLU A 94 8.49 -7.19 13.26
C GLU A 94 9.27 -6.95 11.95
N ALA A 95 8.67 -7.25 10.80
CA ALA A 95 9.27 -7.02 9.49
C ALA A 95 9.43 -5.53 9.17
N ALA A 96 8.46 -4.70 9.58
CA ALA A 96 8.51 -3.25 9.36
C ALA A 96 9.61 -2.58 10.20
N VAL A 97 9.78 -2.97 11.47
CA VAL A 97 10.87 -2.49 12.33
C VAL A 97 12.25 -2.82 11.75
N GLN A 98 12.40 -4.00 11.16
CA GLN A 98 13.64 -4.43 10.51
C GLN A 98 14.04 -3.57 9.30
N THR A 99 13.13 -2.76 8.75
CA THR A 99 13.46 -1.84 7.64
C THR A 99 14.48 -0.78 7.97
N LYS A 100 14.73 -0.52 9.26
CA LYS A 100 15.81 0.34 9.73
C LYS A 100 17.19 -0.15 9.30
N THR A 101 17.39 -1.47 9.20
CA THR A 101 18.66 -2.09 8.84
C THR A 101 18.64 -2.74 7.45
N ASP A 102 17.48 -3.23 7.04
CA ASP A 102 17.27 -3.84 5.74
C ASP A 102 16.00 -3.26 5.11
N PRO A 103 16.10 -2.25 4.22
CA PRO A 103 14.93 -1.60 3.64
C PRO A 103 13.93 -2.54 2.97
N LEU A 104 14.34 -3.76 2.60
CA LEU A 104 13.48 -4.74 1.95
C LEU A 104 12.78 -5.69 2.93
N ALA A 105 13.10 -5.65 4.23
CA ALA A 105 12.63 -6.61 5.23
C ALA A 105 11.10 -6.83 5.20
N PHE A 106 10.33 -5.75 5.07
CA PHE A 106 8.87 -5.82 5.00
C PHE A 106 8.37 -6.61 3.78
N ILE A 107 8.95 -6.36 2.60
CA ILE A 107 8.53 -6.99 1.34
C ILE A 107 9.14 -8.38 1.10
N LYS A 108 10.01 -8.86 2.00
CA LYS A 108 10.55 -10.24 1.97
C LYS A 108 9.56 -11.30 2.44
N GLN A 109 8.40 -10.90 2.96
CA GLN A 109 7.32 -11.83 3.32
C GLN A 109 6.68 -12.41 2.06
N GLU A 110 7.25 -13.50 1.53
CA GLU A 110 6.85 -14.09 0.24
C GLU A 110 5.36 -14.51 0.20
N SER A 111 4.76 -14.86 1.35
CA SER A 111 3.32 -15.17 1.43
C SER A 111 2.41 -13.97 1.10
N LEU A 112 2.93 -12.75 1.24
CA LEU A 112 2.19 -11.50 0.99
C LEU A 112 2.59 -10.87 -0.35
N PHE A 113 3.89 -10.90 -0.67
CA PHE A 113 4.45 -10.14 -1.78
C PHE A 113 5.01 -11.00 -2.91
N GLY A 114 4.97 -12.32 -2.79
CA GLY A 114 5.62 -13.23 -3.73
C GLY A 114 7.10 -12.90 -3.89
N GLU A 115 7.57 -12.85 -5.13
CA GLU A 115 8.98 -12.61 -5.46
C GLU A 115 9.33 -11.12 -5.69
N LEU A 116 8.47 -10.18 -5.27
CA LEU A 116 8.73 -8.74 -5.48
C LEU A 116 10.06 -8.27 -4.88
N ALA A 117 10.51 -8.87 -3.76
CA ALA A 117 11.81 -8.58 -3.16
C ALA A 117 13.01 -8.97 -4.03
N LYS A 118 12.82 -9.78 -5.08
CA LYS A 118 13.84 -10.19 -6.05
C LYS A 118 13.84 -9.33 -7.32
N ASN A 119 12.81 -8.50 -7.53
CA ASN A 119 12.70 -7.65 -8.72
C ASN A 119 13.42 -6.31 -8.52
N GLU A 120 14.52 -6.07 -9.22
CA GLU A 120 15.36 -4.87 -9.05
C GLU A 120 14.61 -3.56 -9.32
N ARG A 121 13.73 -3.53 -10.33
CA ARG A 121 12.96 -2.32 -10.68
C ARG A 121 11.99 -1.96 -9.56
N PHE A 122 11.32 -2.94 -8.99
CA PHE A 122 10.40 -2.75 -7.87
C PHE A 122 11.16 -2.37 -6.59
N THR A 123 12.19 -3.12 -6.21
CA THR A 123 12.94 -2.88 -4.96
C THR A 123 13.58 -1.49 -4.94
N LYS A 124 14.14 -1.03 -6.06
CA LYS A 124 14.70 0.32 -6.19
C LYS A 124 13.64 1.40 -5.95
N LEU A 125 12.45 1.26 -6.54
CA LEU A 125 11.36 2.22 -6.35
C LEU A 125 10.80 2.16 -4.92
N TYR A 126 10.63 0.96 -4.38
CA TYR A 126 10.14 0.73 -3.02
C TYR A 126 11.08 1.33 -1.97
N THR A 127 12.38 1.00 -2.02
CA THR A 127 13.37 1.56 -1.09
C THR A 127 13.42 3.07 -1.16
N ALA A 128 13.41 3.66 -2.36
CA ALA A 128 13.39 5.11 -2.51
C ALA A 128 12.12 5.75 -1.90
N THR A 129 10.97 5.11 -2.06
CA THR A 129 9.68 5.58 -1.54
C THR A 129 9.62 5.44 -0.02
N LEU A 130 10.05 4.31 0.51
CA LEU A 130 10.14 4.03 1.94
C LEU A 130 11.02 5.07 2.64
N LEU A 131 12.24 5.30 2.14
CA LEU A 131 13.16 6.27 2.73
C LEU A 131 12.60 7.70 2.71
N LYS A 132 11.83 8.08 1.68
CA LYS A 132 11.13 9.37 1.64
C LYS A 132 10.08 9.50 2.74
N ILE A 133 9.26 8.45 2.95
CA ILE A 133 8.24 8.42 4.01
C ILE A 133 8.88 8.49 5.39
N TYR A 134 9.92 7.69 5.64
CA TYR A 134 10.61 7.69 6.93
C TYR A 134 11.34 9.00 7.23
N LYS A 135 11.80 9.72 6.19
CA LYS A 135 12.42 11.05 6.34
C LYS A 135 11.39 12.15 6.57
N ASP A 136 10.24 12.07 5.92
CA ASP A 136 9.15 13.05 6.00
C ASP A 136 7.82 12.29 6.01
N PRO A 137 7.18 12.06 7.17
CA PRO A 137 5.99 11.21 7.26
C PRO A 137 4.72 11.88 6.74
N ASN A 138 4.83 13.02 6.05
CA ASN A 138 3.70 13.67 5.38
C ASN A 138 3.29 12.89 4.11
N ILE A 139 2.51 11.82 4.30
CA ILE A 139 2.01 10.97 3.20
C ILE A 139 1.25 11.79 2.15
N LYS A 140 0.46 12.79 2.57
CA LYS A 140 -0.28 13.66 1.66
C LYS A 140 0.65 14.40 0.69
N LYS A 141 1.78 14.92 1.19
CA LYS A 141 2.78 15.58 0.36
C LYS A 141 3.38 14.63 -0.68
N HIS A 142 3.69 13.39 -0.28
CA HIS A 142 4.20 12.38 -1.22
C HIS A 142 3.17 12.00 -2.29
N MET A 143 1.89 11.89 -1.92
CA MET A 143 0.80 11.67 -2.88
C MET A 143 0.71 12.81 -3.90
N GLN A 144 0.77 14.06 -3.45
CA GLN A 144 0.69 15.24 -4.33
C GLN A 144 1.86 15.35 -5.31
N GLN A 145 3.02 14.81 -4.98
CA GLN A 145 4.19 14.80 -5.87
C GLN A 145 4.11 13.74 -6.98
N LEU A 146 3.15 12.82 -6.90
CA LEU A 146 2.91 11.81 -7.93
C LEU A 146 1.81 12.20 -8.93
N LEU A 147 1.03 13.23 -8.60
CA LEU A 147 -0.02 13.81 -9.46
C LEU A 147 0.58 14.84 -10.43
#